data_AF-A0A8T1S357-F1
#
_entry.id   AF-A0A8T1S357-F1
#
_cell.length_a   1.000
_cell.length_b   1.000
_cell.length_c   1.000
_cell.angle_alpha   90.00
_cell.angle_beta   90.00
_cell.angle_gamma   90.00
#
_symmetry.space_group_name_H-M   'P 1'
#
loop_
_entity.id
_entity.type
_entity.pdbx_description
1 polymer ?
#
loop_
_entity_poly.entity_id
_entity_poly.type
_entity_poly.pdbx_seq_one_letter_code
_entity_poly.pdbx_strand_id
1 'polypeptide(L)'
;LGSQIHIEFSVQSSFHQPLQIFVDECTATPTPELGKSPRNYSIIANHGCLVDGKVANSQFLPRRTPEAIQLSLQAFEFVGVESDIYLHCQVLVWDPKVLLDPTRKACSF
;
A
#
# COMPACT_ATOMS: atom_id res chain seq x y z
N LEU A 1 -9.33 14.70 -10.01
CA LEU A 1 -8.38 13.62 -10.36
C LEU A 1 -6.97 14.19 -10.40
N GLY A 2 -5.96 13.38 -10.08
CA GLY A 2 -4.54 13.80 -10.13
C GLY A 2 -3.99 14.48 -8.87
N SER A 3 -4.82 14.72 -7.84
CA SER A 3 -4.36 15.14 -6.51
C SER A 3 -3.63 13.99 -5.81
N GLN A 4 -2.73 14.31 -4.88
CA GLN A 4 -2.03 13.30 -4.07
C GLN A 4 -2.85 12.89 -2.84
N ILE A 5 -2.98 11.59 -2.63
CA ILE A 5 -3.59 10.97 -1.45
C ILE A 5 -2.45 10.41 -0.60
N HIS A 6 -2.26 10.95 0.59
CA HIS A 6 -1.24 10.47 1.52
C HIS A 6 -1.83 9.40 2.43
N ILE A 7 -1.25 8.21 2.39
CA ILE A 7 -1.71 7.05 3.16
C ILE A 7 -0.58 6.61 4.07
N GLU A 8 -0.89 6.46 5.36
CA GLU A 8 -0.01 5.88 6.36
C GLU A 8 -0.56 4.54 6.81
N PHE A 9 0.32 3.54 6.84
CA PHE A 9 0.11 2.29 7.55
C PHE A 9 1.01 2.30 8.77
N SER A 10 0.44 2.09 9.95
CA SER A 10 1.19 2.07 11.20
C SER A 10 0.74 0.94 12.11
N VAL A 11 1.67 0.42 12.89
CA VAL A 11 1.41 -0.56 13.96
C VAL A 11 1.68 0.09 15.30
N GLN A 12 0.76 -0.06 16.25
CA GLN A 12 1.00 0.39 17.62
C GLN A 12 1.93 -0.60 18.33
N SER A 13 3.20 -0.23 18.46
CA SER A 13 4.16 -0.97 19.27
C SER A 13 3.90 -0.67 20.75
N SER A 14 3.13 -1.55 21.41
CA SER A 14 3.06 -1.59 22.88
C SER A 14 4.30 -2.32 23.44
N PHE A 15 4.18 -3.12 24.51
CA PHE A 15 5.24 -3.93 25.13
C PHE A 15 5.85 -5.05 24.24
N HIS A 16 5.72 -4.95 22.92
CA HIS A 16 6.30 -5.90 21.98
C HIS A 16 7.74 -5.51 21.60
N GLN A 17 8.50 -6.49 21.13
CA GLN A 17 9.77 -6.25 20.44
C GLN A 17 9.60 -5.27 19.26
N PRO A 18 10.65 -4.56 18.81
CA PRO A 18 10.56 -3.66 17.66
C PRO A 18 9.98 -4.37 16.44
N LEU A 19 9.05 -3.71 15.75
CA LEU A 19 8.32 -4.28 14.61
C LEU A 19 8.49 -3.37 13.40
N GLN A 20 8.79 -3.97 12.25
CA GLN A 20 8.83 -3.26 10.99
C GLN A 20 7.61 -3.58 10.14
N ILE A 21 6.86 -2.55 9.76
CA ILE A 21 5.64 -2.70 8.95
C ILE A 21 5.97 -2.70 7.45
N PHE A 22 5.28 -3.55 6.69
CA PHE A 22 5.32 -3.61 5.23
C PHE A 22 3.89 -3.70 4.68
N VAL A 23 3.72 -3.33 3.40
CA VAL A 23 2.46 -3.49 2.69
C VAL A 23 2.74 -4.44 1.54
N ASP A 24 2.18 -5.65 1.59
CA ASP A 24 2.50 -6.75 0.67
C ASP A 24 1.81 -6.54 -0.68
N GLU A 25 0.50 -6.28 -0.63
CA GLU A 25 -0.36 -6.03 -1.77
C GLU A 25 -1.43 -5.00 -1.41
N CYS A 26 -1.84 -4.20 -2.39
CA CYS A 26 -2.99 -3.31 -2.29
C CYS A 26 -3.75 -3.30 -3.62
N THR A 27 -5.05 -3.52 -3.54
CA THR A 27 -5.96 -3.49 -4.69
C THR A 27 -7.07 -2.49 -4.44
N ALA A 28 -7.31 -1.60 -5.40
CA ALA A 28 -8.45 -0.71 -5.42
C ALA A 28 -9.64 -1.31 -6.16
N THR A 29 -10.84 -1.02 -5.67
CA THR A 29 -12.11 -1.48 -6.26
C THR A 29 -13.19 -0.39 -6.19
N PRO A 30 -14.17 -0.38 -7.11
CA PRO A 30 -15.37 0.47 -7.00
C PRO A 30 -16.40 -0.05 -5.98
N THR A 31 -16.15 -1.19 -5.35
CA THR A 31 -17.07 -1.84 -4.40
C THR A 31 -16.43 -1.99 -3.03
N PRO A 32 -17.21 -1.89 -1.93
CA PRO A 32 -16.70 -2.13 -0.58
C PRO A 32 -16.19 -3.55 -0.36
N GLU A 33 -16.73 -4.53 -1.09
CA GLU A 33 -16.32 -5.92 -1.00
C GLU A 33 -15.48 -6.29 -2.22
N LEU A 34 -14.25 -6.73 -2.00
CA LEU A 34 -13.31 -7.12 -3.06
C LEU A 34 -13.87 -8.26 -3.94
N GLY A 35 -14.48 -9.28 -3.33
CA GLY A 35 -15.01 -10.45 -4.06
C GLY A 35 -16.24 -10.16 -4.94
N LYS A 36 -16.92 -9.04 -4.73
CA LYS A 36 -18.05 -8.59 -5.56
C LYS A 36 -17.62 -7.59 -6.64
N SER A 37 -16.34 -7.28 -6.72
CA SER A 37 -15.87 -6.20 -7.57
C SER A 37 -15.82 -6.62 -9.04
N PRO A 38 -16.41 -5.83 -9.96
CA PRO A 38 -16.31 -6.10 -11.39
C PRO A 38 -14.96 -5.71 -11.98
N ARG A 39 -14.19 -4.86 -11.30
CA ARG A 39 -12.91 -4.30 -11.77
C ARG A 39 -11.98 -4.04 -10.60
N ASN A 40 -10.74 -4.49 -10.75
CA ASN A 40 -9.71 -4.37 -9.74
C ASN A 40 -8.52 -3.61 -10.32
N TYR A 41 -7.89 -2.76 -9.52
CA TYR A 41 -6.69 -2.04 -9.90
C TYR A 41 -5.59 -2.28 -8.87
N SER A 42 -4.49 -2.93 -9.28
CA SER A 42 -3.37 -3.24 -8.40
C SER A 42 -2.49 -1.99 -8.18
N ILE A 43 -2.41 -1.52 -6.94
CA ILE A 43 -1.58 -0.38 -6.54
C ILE A 43 -0.22 -0.87 -6.06
N ILE A 44 -0.23 -1.87 -5.17
CA ILE A 44 0.96 -2.55 -4.65
C ILE A 44 0.86 -4.03 -5.01
N ALA A 45 1.93 -4.59 -5.57
CA ALA A 45 2.04 -5.99 -5.92
C ALA A 45 3.50 -6.47 -5.74
N ASN A 46 3.77 -7.75 -5.98
CA ASN A 46 5.12 -8.33 -5.90
C ASN A 46 5.80 -8.07 -4.55
N HIS A 47 5.05 -8.29 -3.47
CA HIS A 47 5.54 -8.14 -2.09
C HIS A 47 6.08 -6.74 -1.77
N GLY A 48 5.25 -5.72 -1.99
CA GLY A 48 5.58 -4.34 -1.62
C GLY A 48 6.18 -3.46 -2.72
N CYS A 49 6.07 -3.83 -3.99
CA CYS A 49 6.38 -2.90 -5.09
C CYS A 49 5.14 -2.06 -5.43
N LEU A 50 5.25 -0.73 -5.33
CA LEU A 50 4.19 0.21 -5.69
C LEU A 50 4.10 0.36 -7.22
N VAL A 51 3.46 -0.62 -7.86
CA VAL A 51 3.38 -0.74 -9.32
C VAL A 51 2.60 0.40 -9.99
N ASP A 52 1.72 1.08 -9.26
CA ASP A 52 1.04 2.30 -9.72
C ASP A 52 2.04 3.39 -10.13
N GLY A 53 3.19 3.48 -9.46
CA GLY A 53 4.26 4.44 -9.78
C GLY A 53 4.85 4.29 -11.19
N LYS A 54 4.61 3.16 -11.88
CA LYS A 54 5.04 2.97 -13.28
C LYS A 54 4.21 3.78 -14.27
N VAL A 55 2.98 4.15 -13.91
CA VAL A 55 2.00 4.79 -14.81
C VAL A 55 1.43 6.08 -14.23
N ALA A 56 1.61 6.32 -12.93
CA ALA A 56 1.15 7.50 -12.21
C ALA A 56 2.27 8.02 -11.29
N ASN A 57 2.12 9.26 -10.80
CA ASN A 57 3.05 9.89 -9.87
C ASN A 57 2.78 9.40 -8.44
N SER A 58 3.04 8.12 -8.20
CA SER A 58 2.84 7.45 -6.91
C SER A 58 4.13 6.82 -6.43
N GLN A 59 4.47 7.05 -5.16
CA GLN A 59 5.73 6.60 -4.57
C GLN A 59 5.58 6.34 -3.07
N PHE A 60 6.41 5.45 -2.54
CA PHE A 60 6.63 5.39 -1.10
C PHE A 60 7.39 6.65 -0.67
N LEU A 61 7.04 7.16 0.51
CA LEU A 61 7.74 8.28 1.11
C LEU A 61 8.91 7.76 1.97
N PRO A 62 9.94 8.59 2.22
CA PRO A 62 11.03 8.22 3.11
C PRO A 62 10.50 7.77 4.47
N ARG A 63 10.91 6.57 4.89
CA ARG A 63 10.47 5.98 6.15
C ARG A 63 11.07 6.74 7.34
N ARG A 64 10.21 7.16 8.26
CA ARG A 64 10.61 7.88 9.49
C ARG A 64 10.85 6.92 10.67
N THR A 65 10.03 5.88 10.79
CA THR A 65 10.15 4.85 11.85
C THR A 65 9.90 3.45 11.27
N PRO A 66 10.43 2.38 11.88
CA PRO A 66 10.13 1.00 11.45
C PRO A 66 8.63 0.66 11.50
N GLU A 67 7.90 1.22 12.46
CA GLU A 67 6.51 0.90 12.76
C GLU A 67 5.51 1.60 11.83
N ALA A 68 5.96 2.55 11.01
CA ALA A 68 5.13 3.28 10.06
C ALA A 68 5.73 3.25 8.64
N ILE A 69 4.87 3.11 7.64
CA ILE A 69 5.20 3.30 6.23
C ILE A 69 4.16 4.21 5.59
N GLN A 70 4.64 5.16 4.80
CA GLN A 70 3.82 6.15 4.13
C GLN A 70 3.98 6.04 2.63
N LEU A 71 2.89 6.27 1.90
CA LEU A 71 2.91 6.41 0.44
C LEU A 71 2.10 7.62 0.00
N SER A 72 2.48 8.14 -1.17
CA SER A 72 1.71 9.13 -1.91
C SER A 72 1.10 8.43 -3.12
N LEU A 73 -0.22 8.40 -3.19
CA LEU A 73 -0.99 7.80 -4.28
C LEU A 73 -1.68 8.89 -5.08
N GLN A 74 -1.40 8.96 -6.39
CA GLN A 74 -2.11 9.88 -7.26
C GLN A 74 -3.57 9.43 -7.42
N ALA A 75 -4.52 10.33 -7.12
CA ALA A 75 -5.95 10.06 -7.21
C ALA A 75 -6.38 9.71 -8.65
N PHE A 76 -7.06 8.58 -8.79
CA PHE A 76 -7.61 8.05 -10.04
C PHE A 76 -9.11 7.73 -9.89
N GLU A 77 -9.75 7.27 -10.96
CA GLU A 77 -11.14 6.78 -10.96
C GLU A 77 -11.30 5.54 -11.84
N PHE A 78 -12.39 4.81 -11.63
CA PHE A 78 -12.80 3.75 -12.54
C PHE A 78 -13.73 4.31 -13.62
N VAL A 79 -13.24 4.34 -14.88
CA VAL A 79 -14.01 4.89 -16.00
C VAL A 79 -15.37 4.20 -16.15
N GLY A 80 -16.44 4.99 -16.18
CA GLY A 80 -17.81 4.50 -16.34
C GLY A 80 -18.41 3.92 -15.04
N VAL A 81 -17.80 4.17 -13.89
CA VAL A 81 -18.34 3.85 -12.58
C VAL A 81 -18.27 5.10 -11.70
N GLU A 82 -19.40 5.77 -11.50
CA GLU A 82 -19.51 6.83 -10.49
C GLU A 82 -19.66 6.17 -9.11
N SER A 83 -18.52 5.87 -8.47
CA SER A 83 -18.51 5.28 -7.14
C SER A 83 -17.31 5.74 -6.34
N ASP A 84 -17.43 5.58 -5.03
CA ASP A 84 -16.27 5.59 -4.14
C ASP A 84 -15.25 4.51 -4.55
N ILE A 85 -14.00 4.74 -4.17
CA ILE A 85 -12.90 3.80 -4.34
C ILE A 85 -12.54 3.22 -2.98
N TYR A 86 -12.49 1.90 -2.92
CA TYR A 86 -12.15 1.15 -1.72
C TYR A 86 -10.77 0.54 -1.90
N LEU A 87 -9.90 0.70 -0.90
CA LEU A 87 -8.56 0.14 -0.88
C LEU A 87 -8.51 -1.11 0.00
N HIS A 88 -8.10 -2.22 -0.60
CA HIS A 88 -7.93 -3.50 0.07
C HIS A 88 -6.45 -3.82 0.15
N CYS A 89 -5.87 -3.73 1.34
CA CYS A 89 -4.43 -3.86 1.54
C CYS A 89 -4.09 -4.99 2.51
N GLN A 90 -3.12 -5.81 2.12
CA GLN A 90 -2.49 -6.80 2.98
C GLN A 90 -1.27 -6.16 3.64
N VAL A 91 -1.36 -5.95 4.95
CA VAL A 91 -0.29 -5.35 5.76
C VAL A 91 0.41 -6.44 6.55
N LEU A 92 1.74 -6.37 6.57
CA LEU A 92 2.59 -7.36 7.22
C LEU A 92 3.48 -6.68 8.27
N VAL A 93 3.84 -7.46 9.28
CA VAL A 93 4.75 -7.03 10.33
C VAL A 93 5.89 -8.02 10.44
N TRP A 94 7.11 -7.51 10.61
CA TRP A 94 8.33 -8.29 10.58
C TRP A 94 9.28 -7.91 11.71
N ASP A 95 10.13 -8.85 12.13
CA ASP A 95 11.23 -8.55 13.03
C ASP A 95 12.36 -7.87 12.23
N PRO A 96 12.70 -6.60 12.52
CA PRO A 96 13.75 -5.86 11.81
C PRO A 96 15.14 -6.50 11.97
N LYS A 97 15.34 -7.42 12.93
CA LYS A 97 16.60 -8.15 13.09
C LYS A 97 16.78 -9.25 12.04
N VAL A 98 15.71 -9.67 11.36
CA VAL A 98 15.78 -10.68 10.29
C VAL A 98 15.95 -9.95 8.95
N LEU A 99 17.20 -9.82 8.52
CA LEU A 99 17.62 -8.91 7.45
C LEU A 99 17.45 -9.43 6.01
N LEU A 100 17.03 -10.69 5.81
CA LEU A 100 17.13 -11.38 4.52
C LEU A 100 15.84 -12.10 4.12
N ASP A 101 14.77 -11.34 3.94
CA ASP A 101 13.56 -11.84 3.29
C ASP A 101 13.24 -10.98 2.05
N PRO A 102 13.35 -11.53 0.82
CA PRO A 102 13.09 -10.78 -0.41
C PRO A 102 11.62 -10.38 -0.60
N THR A 103 10.72 -10.84 0.29
CA THR A 103 9.31 -10.45 0.37
C THR A 103 9.06 -9.35 1.40
N ARG A 104 10.10 -8.84 2.08
CA ARG A 104 10.02 -7.74 3.05
C ARG A 104 10.67 -6.49 2.46
N LYS A 105 9.99 -5.89 1.50
CA LYS A 105 10.49 -4.72 0.77
C LYS A 105 9.41 -3.68 0.55
N ALA A 106 9.86 -2.48 0.21
CA ALA A 106 9.02 -1.37 -0.27
C ALA A 106 9.75 -0.75 -1.47
N CYS A 107 9.17 -0.84 -2.66
CA CYS A 107 9.81 -0.38 -3.90
C CYS A 107 8.95 0.67 -4.59
N SER A 108 9.59 1.66 -5.21
CA SER A 108 8.98 2.67 -6.08
C SER A 108 9.69 2.69 -7.43
N PHE A 109 9.04 3.25 -8.45
CA PHE A 109 9.50 3.28 -9.84
C PHE A 109 9.73 4.71 -10.31
#